data_AF-A0A963MKN4-F1
#
_entry.id   AF-A0A963MKN4-F1
#
_cell.length_a   1.000
_cell.length_b   1.000
_cell.length_c   1.000
_cell.angle_alpha   90.00
_cell.angle_beta   90.00
_cell.angle_gamma   90.00
#
_symmetry.space_group_name_H-M   'P 1'
#
loop_
_entity.id
_entity.type
_entity.pdbx_description
1 polymer ?
#
loop_
_entity_poly.entity_id
_entity_poly.type
_entity_poly.pdbx_seq_one_letter_code
_entity_poly.pdbx_strand_id
1 'polypeptide(L)'
;SYSRWYDYSRARDAMFEATDSEWAPWFAARSDDKKRVRLNIIRHILDSIPYEVAKPAKVTLPKRQSAGKYQASVHPVKYVPEVY
;
A
#
# COMPACT_ATOMS: atom_id res chain seq x y z
N SER A 1 -26.45 -7.36 1.11
CA SER A 1 -26.60 -6.10 1.87
C SER A 1 -26.87 -4.94 0.91
N TYR A 2 -28.04 -4.92 0.27
CA TYR A 2 -28.41 -3.88 -0.72
C TYR A 2 -29.57 -3.00 -0.23
N SER A 3 -30.37 -3.48 0.73
CA SER A 3 -31.57 -2.80 1.21
C SER A 3 -31.31 -1.46 1.90
N ARG A 4 -30.11 -1.26 2.45
CA ARG A 4 -29.74 -0.06 3.22
C ARG A 4 -28.84 0.92 2.46
N TRP A 5 -28.73 0.78 1.13
CA TRP A 5 -27.86 1.64 0.32
C TRP A 5 -28.10 3.14 0.59
N TYR A 6 -29.36 3.55 0.59
CA TYR A 6 -29.72 4.96 0.81
C TYR A 6 -29.62 5.38 2.27
N ASP A 7 -29.81 4.47 3.23
CA ASP A 7 -29.59 4.76 4.65
C ASP A 7 -28.13 5.12 4.92
N TYR A 8 -27.19 4.33 4.38
CA TYR A 8 -25.76 4.62 4.47
C TYR A 8 -25.37 5.88 3.70
N SER A 9 -25.98 6.13 2.54
CA SER A 9 -25.72 7.35 1.76
C SER A 9 -26.12 8.60 2.56
N ARG A 10 -27.32 8.60 3.16
CA ARG A 10 -27.77 9.70 4.03
C ARG A 10 -26.88 9.87 5.26
N ALA A 11 -26.48 8.78 5.91
CA ALA A 11 -25.59 8.84 7.06
C ALA A 11 -24.21 9.43 6.69
N ARG A 12 -23.65 9.06 5.54
CA ARG A 12 -22.39 9.63 5.02
C ARG A 12 -22.53 11.12 4.75
N ASP A 13 -23.60 11.52 4.09
CA ASP A 13 -23.80 12.93 3.71
C ASP A 13 -23.97 13.80 4.96
N ALA A 14 -24.76 13.34 5.95
CA ALA A 14 -24.88 14.02 7.25
C ALA A 14 -23.55 14.08 8.03
N MET A 15 -22.72 13.04 7.95
CA MET A 15 -21.38 13.03 8.55
C MET A 15 -20.48 14.09 7.91
N PHE A 16 -20.47 14.19 6.58
CA PHE A 16 -19.68 15.21 5.88
C PHE A 16 -20.15 16.62 6.26
N GLU A 17 -21.45 16.89 6.23
CA GLU A 17 -21.99 18.22 6.60
C GLU A 17 -21.63 18.62 8.03
N ALA A 18 -21.63 17.68 8.98
CA ALA A 18 -21.38 17.96 10.38
C ALA A 18 -19.88 18.06 10.76
N THR A 19 -18.98 17.43 10.00
CA THR A 19 -17.59 17.21 10.44
C THR A 19 -16.51 17.64 9.45
N ASP A 20 -16.87 17.92 8.20
CA ASP A 20 -15.91 18.47 7.23
C ASP A 20 -15.58 19.93 7.58
N SER A 21 -14.29 20.22 7.76
CA SER A 21 -13.83 21.54 8.20
C SER A 21 -12.47 21.86 7.61
N GLU A 22 -12.12 23.15 7.52
CA GLU A 22 -10.87 23.58 6.88
C GLU A 22 -9.61 23.01 7.56
N TRP A 23 -9.64 22.81 8.88
CA TRP A 23 -8.50 22.27 9.63
C TRP A 23 -8.45 20.73 9.64
N ALA A 24 -9.58 20.07 9.36
CA ALA A 24 -9.70 18.61 9.27
C ALA A 24 -10.65 18.21 8.12
N PRO A 25 -10.21 18.37 6.86
CA PRO A 25 -11.05 18.13 5.71
C PRO A 25 -11.23 16.63 5.41
N TRP A 26 -12.41 16.27 4.91
CA TRP A 26 -12.70 14.96 4.34
C TRP A 26 -12.31 14.88 2.86
N PHE A 27 -11.50 13.88 2.51
CA PHE A 27 -11.16 13.58 1.10
C PHE A 27 -11.82 12.27 0.64
N ALA A 28 -12.77 12.38 -0.29
CA ALA A 28 -13.41 11.22 -0.90
C ALA A 28 -12.59 10.66 -2.08
N ALA A 29 -12.36 9.35 -2.11
CA ALA A 29 -11.64 8.68 -3.18
C ALA A 29 -12.52 7.64 -3.91
N ARG A 30 -12.59 7.72 -5.25
CA ARG A 30 -13.33 6.74 -6.06
C ARG A 30 -12.55 5.43 -6.15
N SER A 31 -13.13 4.34 -5.63
CA SER A 31 -12.43 3.08 -5.40
C SER A 31 -12.78 1.94 -6.37
N ASP A 32 -13.48 2.21 -7.48
CA ASP A 32 -13.86 1.18 -8.46
C ASP A 32 -12.62 0.47 -9.04
N ASP A 33 -11.55 1.23 -9.32
CA ASP A 33 -10.21 0.69 -9.56
C ASP A 33 -9.39 0.70 -8.25
N LYS A 34 -9.28 -0.48 -7.63
CA LYS A 34 -8.57 -0.68 -6.37
C LYS A 34 -7.07 -0.39 -6.47
N LYS A 35 -6.41 -0.63 -7.62
CA LYS A 35 -4.96 -0.36 -7.75
C LYS A 35 -4.73 1.14 -7.83
N ARG A 36 -5.52 1.83 -8.67
CA ARG A 36 -5.41 3.27 -8.87
C ARG A 36 -5.75 4.08 -7.63
N VAL A 37 -6.83 3.73 -6.92
CA VAL A 37 -7.24 4.46 -5.71
C VAL A 37 -6.17 4.38 -4.60
N ARG A 38 -5.50 3.23 -4.45
CA ARG A 38 -4.42 3.05 -3.46
C ARG A 38 -3.24 3.98 -3.76
N LEU A 39 -2.81 4.04 -5.02
CA LEU A 39 -1.72 4.93 -5.43
C LEU A 39 -2.09 6.40 -5.22
N ASN A 40 -3.33 6.79 -5.54
CA ASN A 40 -3.81 8.15 -5.33
C ASN A 40 -3.85 8.53 -3.84
N ILE A 41 -4.33 7.64 -2.96
CA ILE A 41 -4.37 7.89 -1.51
C ILE A 41 -2.94 8.05 -0.96
N ILE A 42 -2.03 7.14 -1.31
CA ILE A 42 -0.63 7.23 -0.87
C ILE A 42 -0.02 8.56 -1.33
N ARG A 43 -0.23 8.93 -2.59
CA ARG A 43 0.26 10.18 -3.15
C ARG A 43 -0.30 11.41 -2.43
N HIS A 44 -1.61 11.44 -2.16
CA HIS A 44 -2.26 12.54 -1.47
C HIS A 44 -1.72 12.74 -0.05
N ILE A 45 -1.46 11.66 0.69
CA ILE A 45 -0.87 11.73 2.03
C ILE A 45 0.56 12.28 1.96
N LEU A 46 1.38 11.77 1.03
CA LEU A 46 2.77 12.19 0.86
C LEU A 46 2.90 13.66 0.44
N ASP A 47 1.97 14.18 -0.38
CA ASP A 47 1.99 15.58 -0.79
C ASP A 47 1.46 16.53 0.30
N SER A 48 0.62 16.03 1.22
CA SER A 48 0.04 16.83 2.30
C SER A 48 1.00 17.05 3.48
N ILE A 49 2.04 16.22 3.61
CA ILE A 49 2.98 16.27 4.74
C ILE A 49 4.38 16.56 4.21
N PRO A 50 5.03 17.67 4.61
CA PRO A 50 6.43 17.91 4.26
C PRO A 50 7.30 16.77 4.79
N TYR A 51 7.92 16.01 3.88
CA TYR A 51 8.81 14.90 4.23
C TYR A 51 10.09 14.98 3.41
N GLU A 52 11.19 14.56 4.02
CA GLU A 52 12.45 14.37 3.31
C GLU A 52 12.60 12.89 2.92
N VAL A 53 13.08 12.65 1.71
CA VAL A 53 13.44 11.30 1.28
C VAL A 53 14.69 10.88 2.04
N ALA A 54 14.50 10.09 3.10
CA ALA A 54 15.59 9.49 3.83
C ALA A 54 16.38 8.58 2.88
N LYS A 55 17.66 8.89 2.66
CA LYS A 55 18.55 7.98 1.92
C LYS A 55 18.75 6.74 2.80
N PRO A 56 18.40 5.54 2.32
CA PRO A 56 18.69 4.33 3.09
C PRO A 56 20.19 4.30 3.35
N ALA A 57 20.58 3.98 4.59
CA ALA A 57 21.98 3.78 4.91
C ALA A 57 22.55 2.74 3.93
N LYS A 58 23.75 3.01 3.38
CA LYS A 58 24.43 2.02 2.54
C LYS A 58 24.72 0.78 3.41
N VAL A 59 23.87 -0.23 3.32
CA VAL A 59 24.11 -1.52 3.94
C VAL A 59 25.17 -2.22 3.10
N THR A 60 26.39 -2.29 3.62
CA THR A 60 27.44 -3.13 3.03
C THR A 60 27.18 -4.56 3.45
N LEU A 61 26.60 -5.35 2.56
CA LEU A 61 26.49 -6.79 2.77
C LEU A 61 27.90 -7.40 2.82
N PRO A 62 28.19 -8.30 3.77
CA PRO A 62 29.45 -9.02 3.77
C PRO A 62 29.58 -9.83 2.46
N LYS A 63 30.82 -10.05 2.03
CA LYS A 63 31.07 -10.95 0.89
C LYS A 63 30.47 -12.32 1.20
N ARG A 64 29.80 -12.90 0.20
CA ARG A 64 29.25 -14.26 0.28
C ARG A 64 30.34 -15.22 0.76
N GLN A 65 30.04 -16.05 1.76
CA GLN A 65 30.95 -17.09 2.23
C GLN A 65 31.31 -18.05 1.09
N SER A 66 32.55 -18.56 1.08
CA SER A 66 32.95 -19.58 0.12
C SER A 66 32.14 -20.86 0.36
N ALA A 67 31.90 -21.63 -0.71
CA ALA A 67 31.11 -22.87 -0.61
C ALA A 67 31.77 -23.91 0.32
N GLY A 68 33.08 -23.83 0.57
CA GLY A 68 33.77 -24.79 1.44
C GLY A 68 33.53 -26.24 0.98
N LYS A 69 32.94 -27.06 1.85
CA LYS A 69 32.53 -28.45 1.57
C LYS A 69 31.06 -28.60 1.17
N TYR A 70 30.34 -27.49 0.97
CA TYR A 70 28.93 -27.51 0.63
C TYR A 70 28.72 -28.12 -0.76
N GLN A 71 27.92 -29.18 -0.82
CA GLN A 71 27.34 -29.69 -2.05
C GLN A 71 25.85 -29.40 -2.04
N ALA A 72 25.35 -28.81 -3.14
CA ALA A 72 23.92 -28.61 -3.29
C ALA A 72 23.22 -29.97 -3.26
N SER A 73 22.15 -30.07 -2.47
CA SER A 73 21.34 -31.28 -2.41
C SER A 73 20.69 -31.53 -3.77
N VAL A 74 20.78 -32.76 -4.28
CA VAL A 74 20.15 -33.18 -5.55
C VAL A 74 18.65 -33.46 -5.37
N HIS A 75 18.08 -33.15 -4.20
CA HIS A 75 16.67 -33.39 -3.94
C HIS A 75 15.78 -32.63 -4.93
N PRO A 76 14.80 -33.31 -5.58
CA PRO A 76 13.92 -32.64 -6.52
C PRO A 76 13.05 -31.62 -5.77
N VAL A 77 13.25 -30.35 -6.08
CA VAL A 77 12.45 -29.24 -5.58
C VAL A 77 11.39 -28.88 -6.61
N LYS A 78 10.17 -28.62 -6.16
CA LYS A 78 9.11 -28.09 -7.02
C LYS A 78 9.33 -26.59 -7.15
N TYR A 79 9.57 -26.13 -8.37
CA TYR A 79 9.65 -24.70 -8.69
C TYR A 79 8.28 -24.17 -9.07
N VAL A 80 7.99 -22.93 -8.68
CA VAL A 80 6.80 -22.22 -9.14
C VAL A 80 7.00 -21.86 -10.61
N PRO A 81 5.98 -21.97 -11.48
CA PRO A 81 6.10 -21.54 -12.87
C PRO A 81 6.49 -20.06 -12.95
N GLU A 82 7.59 -19.77 -13.63
CA GLU A 82 7.98 -18.39 -13.97
C GLU A 82 7.22 -17.99 -15.24
N VAL A 83 6.16 -17.21 -15.06
CA VAL A 83 5.22 -16.81 -16.14
C VAL A 83 5.60 -15.47 -16.77
N TYR A 84 6.69 -14.84 -16.34
CA TYR A 84 7.16 -13.55 -16.82
C TYR A 84 8.63 -13.63 -17.21
#